data_AF-A0A377M1P0-F1
#
_entry.id   AF-A0A377M1P0-F1
#
_cell.length_a   1.000
_cell.length_b   1.000
_cell.length_c   1.000
_cell.angle_alpha   90.00
_cell.angle_beta   90.00
_cell.angle_gamma   90.00
#
_symmetry.space_group_name_H-M   'P 1'
#
loop_
_entity.id
_entity.type
_entity.pdbx_description
1 polymer ?
#
loop_
_entity_poly.entity_id
_entity_poly.type
_entity_poly.pdbx_seq_one_letter_code
_entity_poly.pdbx_strand_id
1 'polypeptide(L)' 'MPEHYRYSLPVKAGDQRQLGELTGAACATLVAEIAERHPGPVLLVAPDMQNALRLA' A
#
# COMPACT_ATOMS: atom_id res chain seq x y z
N MET A 1 -15.00 10.74 14.50
CA MET A 1 -13.66 10.46 15.06
C MET A 1 -12.66 10.78 13.97
N PRO A 2 -11.65 11.64 14.16
CA PRO A 2 -10.67 11.87 13.11
C PRO A 2 -9.92 10.56 12.88
N GLU A 3 -10.03 9.99 11.68
CA GLU A 3 -9.29 8.80 11.30
C GLU A 3 -7.80 9.13 11.32
N HIS A 4 -7.12 8.76 12.41
CA HIS A 4 -5.68 8.90 12.52
C HIS A 4 -5.02 7.73 11.81
N TYR A 5 -4.72 7.91 10.52
CA TYR A 5 -3.86 6.99 9.80
C TYR A 5 -2.46 6.99 10.43
N ARG A 6 -1.85 5.80 10.55
CA ARG A 6 -0.54 5.62 11.17
C ARG A 6 0.62 6.19 10.34
N TYR A 7 0.37 6.55 9.08
CA TYR A 7 1.33 7.09 8.13
C TYR A 7 0.64 7.96 7.07
N SER A 8 1.42 8.83 6.42
CA SER A 8 0.97 9.63 5.28
C SER A 8 1.37 8.99 3.96
N LEU A 9 0.54 9.15 2.93
CA LEU A 9 0.88 8.76 1.56
C LEU A 9 1.93 9.73 0.99
N PRO A 10 2.86 9.25 0.13
CA PRO A 10 3.76 10.13 -0.59
C PRO A 10 2.98 11.00 -1.59
N VAL A 11 3.36 12.28 -1.73
CA VAL A 11 2.63 13.24 -2.58
C VAL A 11 3.51 13.81 -3.70
N LYS A 12 4.82 13.85 -3.52
CA LYS A 12 5.77 14.44 -4.47
C LYS A 12 6.53 13.36 -5.23
N ALA A 13 6.98 13.68 -6.44
CA ALA A 13 7.87 12.81 -7.19
C ALA A 13 9.15 12.52 -6.39
N GLY A 14 9.52 11.23 -6.32
CA GLY A 14 10.66 10.77 -5.54
C GLY A 14 10.42 10.63 -4.04
N ASP A 15 9.24 10.99 -3.52
CA ASP A 15 8.89 10.77 -2.11
C ASP A 15 8.63 9.28 -1.85
N GLN A 16 9.37 8.69 -0.92
CA GLN A 16 9.30 7.26 -0.61
C GLN A 16 8.87 7.03 0.83
N ARG A 17 8.11 5.96 1.05
CA ARG A 17 7.73 5.46 2.37
C ARG A 17 8.14 3.99 2.45
N GLN A 18 8.76 3.61 3.56
CA GLN A 18 9.06 2.23 3.89
C GLN A 18 8.14 1.79 5.03
N LEU A 19 7.35 0.75 4.78
CA LEU A 19 6.38 0.22 5.74
C LEU A 19 6.84 -1.19 6.11
N GLY A 20 7.27 -1.36 7.36
CA GLY A 20 7.80 -2.62 7.90
C GLY A 20 6.76 -3.44 8.66
N GLU A 21 7.23 -4.53 9.29
CA GLU A 21 6.40 -5.43 10.11
C GLU A 21 5.20 -6.04 9.37
N LEU A 22 5.31 -6.21 8.05
CA LEU A 22 4.28 -6.80 7.21
C LEU A 22 4.49 -8.31 7.11
N THR A 23 3.59 -9.08 7.72
CA THR A 23 3.62 -10.55 7.67
C THR A 23 2.26 -11.10 7.21
N GLY A 24 2.28 -12.21 6.48
CA GLY A 24 1.07 -12.86 5.97
C GLY A 24 0.20 -11.93 5.12
N ALA A 25 -1.06 -11.77 5.51
CA ALA A 25 -2.05 -10.96 4.79
C ALA A 25 -1.91 -9.44 5.01
N ALA A 26 -1.01 -8.98 5.90
CA ALA A 26 -0.86 -7.56 6.22
C ALA A 26 -0.56 -6.69 4.98
N CYS A 27 0.19 -7.22 4.01
CA CYS A 27 0.47 -6.52 2.76
C CYS A 27 -0.81 -6.22 1.97
N ALA A 28 -1.72 -7.19 1.84
CA ALA A 28 -2.98 -7.00 1.12
C ALA A 28 -3.89 -5.98 1.80
N THR A 29 -4.04 -6.06 3.13
CA THR A 29 -4.83 -5.07 3.91
C THR A 29 -4.27 -3.66 3.75
N LEU A 30 -2.95 -3.51 3.79
CA LEU A 30 -2.29 -2.22 3.65
C LEU A 30 -2.45 -1.64 2.24
N VAL A 31 -2.30 -2.45 1.20
CA VAL A 31 -2.53 -2.01 -0.18
C VAL A 31 -3.99 -1.59 -0.39
N ALA A 32 -4.94 -2.33 0.17
CA ALA A 32 -6.36 -1.95 0.12
C ALA A 32 -6.60 -0.58 0.78
N GLU A 33 -6.02 -0.34 1.97
CA GLU A 33 -6.10 0.96 2.65
C GLU A 33 -5.47 2.08 1.81
N ILE A 34 -4.30 1.84 1.19
CA ILE A 34 -3.67 2.82 0.29
C ILE A 34 -4.58 3.13 -0.91
N ALA A 35 -5.17 2.11 -1.53
CA ALA A 35 -6.06 2.28 -2.68
C ALA A 35 -7.34 3.03 -2.34
N GLU A 36 -7.89 2.85 -1.13
CA GLU A 36 -9.05 3.58 -0.65
C GLU A 36 -8.71 5.05 -0.33
N ARG A 37 -7.52 5.31 0.22
CA ARG A 37 -7.08 6.64 0.63
C ARG A 37 -6.53 7.49 -0.52
N HIS A 38 -5.95 6.87 -1.54
CA HIS A 38 -5.29 7.58 -2.62
C HIS A 38 -6.33 8.04 -3.67
N PRO A 39 -6.43 9.34 -3.98
CA PRO A 39 -7.48 9.86 -4.87
C PRO A 39 -7.29 9.51 -6.35
N GLY A 40 -6.16 8.89 -6.71
CA GLY A 40 -5.82 8.49 -8.07
C GLY A 40 -5.51 7.00 -8.17
N PRO A 41 -5.21 6.49 -9.38
CA PRO A 41 -4.89 5.09 -9.57
C PRO A 41 -3.67 4.66 -8.75
N VAL A 42 -3.70 3.42 -8.25
CA VAL A 42 -2.60 2.78 -7.55
C VAL A 42 -2.06 1.64 -8.40
N LEU A 43 -0.76 1.65 -8.67
CA LEU A 43 -0.05 0.56 -9.34
C LEU A 43 0.69 -0.28 -8.30
N LEU A 44 0.24 -1.51 -8.08
CA LEU A 44 0.93 -2.48 -7.25
C LEU A 44 1.94 -3.26 -8.10
N VAL A 45 3.22 -3.15 -7.78
CA VAL A 45 4.29 -3.94 -8.41
C VAL A 45 4.71 -5.06 -7.45
N ALA A 46 4.48 -6.31 -7.86
CA ALA A 46 4.90 -7.49 -7.12
C ALA A 46 6.29 -7.98 -7.59
N PRO A 47 7.06 -8.70 -6.75
CA PRO A 47 8.39 -9.21 -7.12
C PRO A 47 8.35 -10.28 -8.23
N ASP A 48 7.22 -11.00 -8.35
CA ASP A 48 7.00 -12.04 -9.35
C ASP A 48 5.49 -12.25 -9.58
N MET A 49 5.16 -13.06 -10.59
CA MET A 49 3.78 -13.33 -10.99
C MET A 49 2.97 -14.08 -9.92
N GLN A 50 3.59 -14.94 -9.11
CA GLN A 50 2.88 -15.69 -8.08
C GLN A 50 2.43 -14.75 -6.96
N ASN A 51 3.30 -13.82 -6.56
CA ASN A 51 2.95 -12.77 -5.62
C ASN A 51 1.89 -11.82 -6.19
N ALA A 52 1.95 -11.49 -7.48
CA ALA A 52 0.92 -10.68 -8.15
C ALA A 52 -0.46 -11.36 -8.08
N LEU A 53 -0.55 -12.64 -8.47
CA LEU A 53 -1.79 -13.41 -8.44
C LEU A 53 -2.34 -13.62 -7.02
N ARG A 54 -1.47 -13.70 -6.01
CA ARG A 54 -1.89 -13.83 -4.60
C ARG A 54 -2.47 -12.53 -4.04
N LEU A 55 -2.10 -11.38 -4.60
CA LEU A 55 -2.51 -10.04 -4.13
C LEU A 55 -3.61 -9.41 -4.99
N ALA A 56 -3.97 -10.04 -6.12
CA ALA A 56 -5.07 -9.63 -7.00
C ALA A 56 -6.43 -10.03 -6.42
#